data_AF-A0A6B3G7M4-F1
#
_entry.id   AF-A0A6B3G7M4-F1
#
_cell.length_a   1.000
_cell.length_b   1.000
_cell.length_c   1.000
_cell.angle_alpha   90.00
_cell.angle_beta   90.00
_cell.angle_gamma   90.00
#
_symmetry.space_group_name_H-M   'P 1'
#
loop_
_entity.id
_entity.type
_entity.pdbx_description
1 polymer ?
#
loop_
_entity_poly.entity_id
_entity_poly.type
_entity_poly.pdbx_seq_one_letter_code
_entity_poly.pdbx_strand_id
1 'polypeptide(L)'
;MTMAHPVPDTVSAPADPGTVCRALLRYYDDLSGILTATGQGSPTSGFAPEWRLPALSPAVERFFEAGGISAQDLGRYHGTPLRFLNLMHNPRTRTTKTLASLMIVGRAVAHIQRTGESIMIITPSSANKATALRDAVLRAQETGLVGAEQLRIVCVVPEASSHKLWRSPLTDDDALRARNPLAVLDSTQPLHVKELARACADQEADALFSRHKLRLWHTMDLSNYAVADTARALFERDHLPAAPRVHAHAVSSAFGLLGHFYGQQQSTGREWPDTGARYFLVQHLGTSDMVSSYYHGRFDYRPQWQTRDGLHVQDSDPHFPERTFAPEEQLETTFYTRAPATAERMNQIIGRQGGGGIVVSLAECLDRYPLIRDLLAPVHVHLPSDPRQVREWSLVMAVTGVL
;
A
#
# COMPACT_ATOMS: atom_id res chain seq x y z
N MET A 1 -33.02 21.97 14.19
CA MET A 1 -32.69 22.57 12.88
C MET A 1 -31.29 22.13 12.50
N THR A 2 -31.21 21.10 11.67
CA THR A 2 -29.97 20.53 11.15
C THR A 2 -29.44 21.46 10.06
N MET A 3 -28.28 22.07 10.28
CA MET A 3 -27.61 22.86 9.24
C MET A 3 -27.00 21.90 8.21
N ALA A 4 -27.67 21.76 7.07
CA ALA A 4 -27.11 21.14 5.89
C ALA A 4 -25.97 22.04 5.38
N HIS A 5 -24.75 21.52 5.36
CA HIS A 5 -23.66 22.18 4.64
C HIS A 5 -23.97 22.16 3.14
N PRO A 6 -23.85 23.29 2.43
CA PRO A 6 -24.03 23.30 0.98
C PRO A 6 -22.91 22.48 0.33
N VAL A 7 -23.30 21.52 -0.50
CA VAL A 7 -22.40 20.85 -1.45
C VAL A 7 -21.94 21.93 -2.43
N PRO A 8 -20.62 22.17 -2.62
CA PRO A 8 -20.18 23.12 -3.62
C PRO A 8 -20.47 22.58 -5.02
N ASP A 9 -21.39 23.23 -5.73
CA ASP A 9 -21.70 23.02 -7.16
C ASP A 9 -20.58 23.58 -8.06
N THR A 10 -19.36 23.11 -7.87
CA THR A 10 -18.26 23.29 -8.83
C THR A 10 -17.58 21.96 -9.08
N VAL A 11 -18.29 21.07 -9.79
CA VAL A 11 -17.65 19.97 -10.52
C VAL A 11 -16.73 20.62 -11.54
N SER A 12 -15.46 20.80 -11.17
CA SER A 12 -14.42 21.15 -12.11
C SER A 12 -14.46 20.12 -13.24
N ALA A 13 -14.36 20.56 -14.49
CA ALA A 13 -14.25 19.65 -15.62
C ALA A 13 -13.19 18.58 -15.29
N PRO A 14 -13.46 17.29 -15.56
CA PRO A 14 -12.52 16.23 -15.24
C PRO A 14 -11.18 16.57 -15.89
N ALA A 15 -10.11 16.58 -15.08
CA ALA A 15 -8.77 16.82 -15.58
C ALA A 15 -8.43 15.84 -16.71
N ASP A 16 -7.63 16.28 -17.69
CA ASP A 16 -7.25 15.44 -18.83
C ASP A 16 -6.72 14.07 -18.35
N PRO A 17 -7.26 12.95 -18.89
CA PRO A 17 -6.77 11.62 -18.60
C PRO A 17 -5.24 11.54 -18.74
N GLY A 18 -4.56 11.07 -17.70
CA GLY A 18 -3.09 11.01 -17.65
C GLY A 18 -2.40 12.13 -16.87
N THR A 19 -3.07 13.22 -16.53
CA THR A 19 -2.48 14.25 -15.65
C THR A 19 -2.23 13.68 -14.26
N VAL A 20 -1.02 13.90 -13.72
CA VAL A 20 -0.67 13.48 -12.36
C VAL A 20 -1.29 14.44 -11.35
N CYS A 21 -2.29 13.96 -10.60
CA CYS A 21 -2.85 14.67 -9.46
C CYS A 21 -1.92 14.53 -8.25
N ARG A 22 -1.45 15.65 -7.70
CA ARG A 22 -0.72 15.71 -6.42
C ARG A 22 -1.72 15.50 -5.28
N ALA A 23 -2.16 14.26 -5.09
CA ALA A 23 -3.36 13.92 -4.33
C ALA A 23 -3.31 14.42 -2.87
N LEU A 24 -2.17 14.31 -2.19
CA LEU A 24 -2.03 14.78 -0.81
C LEU A 24 -2.14 16.31 -0.66
N LEU A 25 -1.86 17.07 -1.72
CA LEU A 25 -2.02 18.52 -1.72
C LEU A 25 -3.40 18.93 -2.20
N ARG A 26 -3.89 18.30 -3.26
CA ARG A 26 -5.23 18.54 -3.80
C ARG A 26 -6.32 18.29 -2.75
N TYR A 27 -6.15 17.23 -1.97
CA TYR A 27 -7.10 16.78 -0.95
C TYR A 27 -6.64 17.08 0.48
N TYR A 28 -5.72 18.04 0.66
CA TYR A 28 -5.09 18.27 1.96
C TYR A 28 -6.11 18.51 3.09
N ASP A 29 -7.11 19.36 2.84
CA ASP A 29 -8.13 19.71 3.83
C ASP A 29 -9.07 18.51 4.12
N ASP A 30 -9.55 17.82 3.07
CA ASP A 30 -10.37 16.60 3.21
C ASP A 30 -9.63 15.54 4.03
N LEU A 31 -8.37 15.26 3.67
CA LEU A 31 -7.53 14.28 4.33
C LEU A 31 -7.21 14.69 5.77
N SER A 32 -6.99 15.98 6.05
CA SER A 32 -6.75 16.48 7.40
C SER A 32 -7.99 16.35 8.30
N GLY A 33 -9.19 16.60 7.74
CA GLY A 33 -10.46 16.39 8.42
C GLY A 33 -10.69 14.92 8.74
N ILE A 34 -10.52 14.04 7.75
CA ILE A 34 -10.65 12.58 7.92
C ILE A 34 -9.63 12.05 8.93
N LEU A 35 -8.37 12.51 8.86
CA LEU A 35 -7.32 12.12 9.81
C LEU A 35 -7.72 12.48 11.24
N THR A 36 -8.20 13.71 11.45
CA THR A 36 -8.65 14.18 12.77
C THR A 36 -9.81 13.36 13.30
N ALA A 37 -10.82 13.09 12.47
CA ALA A 37 -11.98 12.29 12.85
C ALA A 37 -11.59 10.84 13.21
N THR A 38 -10.70 10.23 12.44
CA THR A 38 -10.17 8.88 12.69
C THR A 38 -9.45 8.80 14.05
N GLY A 39 -8.71 9.85 14.40
CA GLY A 39 -7.96 9.93 15.64
C GLY A 39 -8.80 9.99 16.92
N GLN A 40 -10.02 10.53 16.84
CA GLN A 40 -10.92 10.63 18.00
C GLN A 40 -11.44 9.26 18.48
N GLY A 41 -11.43 8.24 17.61
CA GLY A 41 -11.94 6.90 17.92
C GLY A 41 -10.88 5.83 18.17
N SER A 42 -9.58 6.15 18.07
CA SER A 42 -8.51 5.15 18.08
C SER A 42 -7.67 5.23 19.37
N PRO A 43 -7.83 4.29 20.33
CA PRO A 43 -6.89 4.19 21.44
C PRO A 43 -5.53 3.68 20.93
N THR A 44 -4.45 4.41 21.20
CA THR A 44 -3.10 4.00 20.83
C THR A 44 -2.36 3.41 22.04
N SER A 45 -1.86 2.17 21.91
CA SER A 45 -0.91 1.63 22.89
C SER A 45 0.48 2.24 22.65
N GLY A 46 1.08 2.85 23.67
CA GLY A 46 2.39 3.49 23.57
C GLY A 46 2.36 4.84 22.86
N PHE A 47 3.54 5.35 22.50
CA PHE A 47 3.66 6.64 21.83
C PHE A 47 3.18 6.56 20.36
N ALA A 48 2.36 7.53 19.98
CA ALA A 48 2.07 7.87 18.60
C ALA A 48 1.92 9.39 18.47
N PRO A 49 2.42 10.02 17.38
CA PRO A 49 2.10 11.40 17.06
C PRO A 49 0.60 11.63 16.99
N GLU A 50 0.16 12.86 17.22
CA GLU A 50 -1.25 13.22 17.03
C GLU A 50 -1.72 12.93 15.58
N TRP A 51 -3.02 12.77 15.43
CA TRP A 51 -3.68 12.57 14.13
C TRP A 51 -3.82 13.90 13.37
N ARG A 52 -2.68 14.55 13.11
CA ARG A 52 -2.59 15.88 12.49
C ARG A 52 -1.46 15.94 11.46
N LEU A 53 -1.65 16.75 10.43
CA LEU A 53 -0.62 17.08 9.43
C LEU A 53 0.01 18.45 9.73
N PRO A 54 1.23 18.73 9.24
CA PRO A 54 1.86 20.03 9.41
C PRO A 54 1.20 21.04 8.48
N ALA A 55 0.97 22.26 8.96
CA ALA A 55 0.35 23.32 8.15
C ALA A 55 1.02 23.47 6.78
N LEU A 56 0.21 23.73 5.74
CA LEU A 56 0.72 23.91 4.40
C LEU A 56 1.74 25.05 4.34
N SER A 57 2.87 24.76 3.73
CA SER A 57 3.98 25.67 3.47
C SER A 57 4.72 25.18 2.24
N PRO A 58 5.57 26.02 1.60
CA PRO A 58 6.35 25.59 0.45
C PRO A 58 7.21 24.33 0.72
N ALA A 59 7.68 24.13 1.94
CA ALA A 59 8.44 22.93 2.32
C ALA A 59 7.54 21.68 2.42
N VAL A 60 6.32 21.83 2.95
CA VAL A 60 5.32 20.74 3.00
C VAL A 60 4.83 20.38 1.60
N GLU A 61 4.66 21.35 0.71
CA GLU A 61 4.30 21.12 -0.68
C GLU A 61 5.36 20.30 -1.43
N ARG A 62 6.65 20.66 -1.28
CA ARG A 62 7.76 19.88 -1.85
C ARG A 62 7.84 18.48 -1.25
N PHE A 63 7.59 18.34 0.06
CA PHE A 63 7.58 17.04 0.73
C PHE A 63 6.49 16.11 0.14
N PHE A 64 5.29 16.61 -0.10
CA PHE A 64 4.16 15.84 -0.63
C PHE A 64 4.15 15.69 -2.16
N GLU A 65 5.07 16.32 -2.89
CA GLU A 65 5.12 16.27 -4.36
C GLU A 65 5.16 14.85 -4.93
N ALA A 66 5.78 13.91 -4.21
CA ALA A 66 5.87 12.50 -4.61
C ALA A 66 4.53 11.73 -4.53
N GLY A 67 3.51 12.29 -3.88
CA GLY A 67 2.18 11.70 -3.69
C GLY A 67 1.27 11.83 -4.91
N GLY A 68 1.76 11.42 -6.08
CA GLY A 68 1.03 11.48 -7.34
C GLY A 68 0.04 10.33 -7.56
N ILE A 69 -1.14 10.63 -8.11
CA ILE A 69 -2.10 9.66 -8.63
C ILE A 69 -2.46 10.05 -10.06
N SER A 70 -2.53 9.08 -10.98
CA SER A 70 -3.16 9.31 -12.28
C SER A 70 -3.99 8.10 -12.70
N ALA A 71 -4.88 8.31 -13.67
CA ALA A 71 -5.59 7.24 -14.33
C ALA A 71 -5.46 7.37 -15.85
N GLN A 72 -5.19 6.26 -16.51
CA GLN A 72 -4.94 6.20 -17.95
C GLN A 72 -5.69 5.01 -18.56
N ASP A 73 -6.29 5.18 -19.72
CA ASP A 73 -6.99 4.11 -20.42
C ASP A 73 -5.99 3.12 -21.03
N LEU A 74 -6.26 1.82 -20.85
CA LEU A 74 -5.48 0.70 -21.40
C LEU A 74 -6.18 0.05 -22.61
N GLY A 75 -7.25 0.65 -23.11
CA GLY A 75 -8.07 0.09 -24.18
C GLY A 75 -9.11 -0.92 -23.66
N ARG A 76 -9.27 -2.04 -24.36
CA ARG A 76 -10.28 -3.06 -24.04
C ARG A 76 -9.68 -4.47 -24.09
N TYR A 77 -10.13 -5.33 -23.19
CA TYR A 77 -9.85 -6.76 -23.22
C TYR A 77 -11.17 -7.55 -23.21
N HIS A 78 -11.39 -8.40 -24.21
CA HIS A 78 -12.67 -9.09 -24.46
C HIS A 78 -13.91 -8.17 -24.33
N GLY A 79 -13.82 -6.96 -24.89
CA GLY A 79 -14.89 -5.96 -24.84
C GLY A 79 -14.99 -5.16 -23.54
N THR A 80 -14.27 -5.55 -22.48
CA THR A 80 -14.25 -4.85 -21.19
C THR A 80 -13.25 -3.69 -21.21
N PRO A 81 -13.66 -2.44 -20.94
CA PRO A 81 -12.73 -1.31 -20.83
C PRO A 81 -11.75 -1.50 -19.67
N LEU A 82 -10.46 -1.28 -19.95
CA LEU A 82 -9.39 -1.35 -18.97
C LEU A 82 -8.84 0.05 -18.68
N ARG A 83 -8.59 0.33 -17.40
CA ARG A 83 -7.98 1.58 -16.96
C ARG A 83 -6.93 1.29 -15.91
N PHE A 84 -5.76 1.91 -16.09
CA PHE A 84 -4.66 1.83 -15.15
C PHE A 84 -4.71 2.99 -14.16
N LEU A 85 -4.94 2.68 -12.90
CA LEU A 85 -4.79 3.64 -11.79
C LEU A 85 -3.34 3.58 -11.30
N ASN A 86 -2.54 4.56 -11.68
CA ASN A 86 -1.12 4.64 -11.34
C ASN A 86 -0.93 5.37 -10.00
N LEU A 87 -0.48 4.63 -8.99
CA LEU A 87 -0.11 5.12 -7.66
C LEU A 87 1.42 5.10 -7.42
N MET A 88 2.20 4.84 -8.47
CA MET A 88 3.65 4.57 -8.40
C MET A 88 4.49 5.71 -8.97
N HIS A 89 3.95 6.93 -8.97
CA HIS A 89 4.58 8.11 -9.56
C HIS A 89 5.89 8.54 -8.89
N ASN A 90 6.15 8.12 -7.65
CA ASN A 90 7.41 8.42 -6.98
C ASN A 90 8.57 7.60 -7.58
N PRO A 91 9.50 8.21 -8.33
CA PRO A 91 10.53 7.47 -9.05
C PRO A 91 11.56 6.80 -8.13
N ARG A 92 11.68 7.28 -6.87
CA ARG A 92 12.63 6.76 -5.88
C ARG A 92 12.17 5.43 -5.27
N THR A 93 10.88 5.09 -5.39
CA THR A 93 10.28 3.96 -4.68
C THR A 93 9.37 3.09 -5.55
N ARG A 94 8.71 3.68 -6.56
CA ARG A 94 7.79 3.03 -7.51
C ARG A 94 6.80 2.09 -6.84
N THR A 95 6.19 2.53 -5.74
CA THR A 95 5.28 1.72 -4.94
C THR A 95 4.03 2.50 -4.54
N THR A 96 2.93 1.75 -4.39
CA THR A 96 1.63 2.26 -3.90
C THR A 96 1.71 2.73 -2.44
N LYS A 97 2.75 2.36 -1.70
CA LYS A 97 2.93 2.72 -0.27
C LYS A 97 3.36 4.17 -0.04
N THR A 98 3.58 4.95 -1.11
CA THR A 98 4.07 6.33 -1.02
C THR A 98 3.12 7.23 -0.25
N LEU A 99 1.82 7.25 -0.58
CA LEU A 99 0.84 8.16 0.05
C LEU A 99 0.77 7.95 1.56
N ALA A 100 0.59 6.70 2.00
CA ALA A 100 0.56 6.35 3.42
C ALA A 100 1.86 6.71 4.14
N SER A 101 3.01 6.48 3.51
CA SER A 101 4.31 6.78 4.11
C SER A 101 4.53 8.28 4.29
N LEU A 102 4.14 9.09 3.30
CA LEU A 102 4.19 10.54 3.39
C LEU A 102 3.27 11.07 4.49
N MET A 103 2.05 10.53 4.65
CA MET A 103 1.15 10.94 5.74
C MET A 103 1.65 10.53 7.12
N ILE A 104 2.17 9.30 7.27
CA ILE A 104 2.79 8.83 8.52
C ILE A 104 3.94 9.76 8.92
N VAL A 105 4.85 10.07 7.99
CA VAL A 105 5.97 10.98 8.27
C VAL A 105 5.48 12.41 8.49
N GLY A 106 4.48 12.88 7.76
CA GLY A 106 3.83 14.18 7.99
C GLY A 106 3.34 14.32 9.43
N ARG A 107 2.70 13.30 10.00
CA ARG A 107 2.30 13.30 11.43
C ARG A 107 3.49 13.44 12.37
N ALA A 108 4.58 12.73 12.09
CA ALA A 108 5.81 12.86 12.89
C ALA A 108 6.40 14.27 12.80
N VAL A 109 6.45 14.86 11.60
CA VAL A 109 6.88 16.24 11.38
C VAL A 109 6.03 17.22 12.18
N ALA A 110 4.70 17.10 12.12
CA ALA A 110 3.78 17.96 12.85
C ALA A 110 4.02 17.87 14.38
N HIS A 111 4.26 16.67 14.90
CA HIS A 111 4.60 16.48 16.32
C HIS A 111 5.93 17.12 16.70
N ILE A 112 6.98 16.89 15.91
CA ILE A 112 8.32 17.45 16.14
C ILE A 112 8.26 18.97 16.13
N GLN A 113 7.62 19.58 15.13
CA GLN A 113 7.54 21.03 15.00
C GLN A 113 6.79 21.69 16.17
N ARG A 114 5.77 21.00 16.69
CA ARG A 114 4.95 21.49 17.80
C ARG A 114 5.63 21.33 19.16
N THR A 115 6.34 20.23 19.38
CA THR A 115 6.82 19.82 20.72
C THR A 115 8.33 19.92 20.90
N GLY A 116 9.09 19.94 19.80
CA GLY A 116 10.54 19.77 19.81
C GLY A 116 11.01 18.34 20.12
N GLU A 117 10.12 17.39 20.42
CA GLU A 117 10.50 16.02 20.73
C GLU A 117 10.91 15.26 19.47
N SER A 118 12.08 14.60 19.52
CA SER A 118 12.58 13.79 18.41
C SER A 118 11.86 12.45 18.34
N ILE A 119 11.67 11.93 17.12
CA ILE A 119 10.98 10.67 16.85
C ILE A 119 11.89 9.68 16.12
N MET A 120 11.84 8.43 16.57
CA MET A 120 12.32 7.28 15.81
C MET A 120 11.15 6.40 15.41
N ILE A 121 10.95 6.23 14.11
CA ILE A 121 10.00 5.26 13.57
C ILE A 121 10.64 3.88 13.65
N ILE A 122 9.92 2.89 14.14
CA ILE A 122 10.26 1.48 13.98
C ILE A 122 9.15 0.77 13.20
N THR A 123 9.53 -0.01 12.20
CA THR A 123 8.55 -0.75 11.40
C THR A 123 9.07 -2.07 10.84
N PRO A 124 8.23 -3.13 10.88
CA PRO A 124 8.44 -4.32 10.05
C PRO A 124 8.02 -4.08 8.59
N SER A 125 8.65 -4.76 7.63
CA SER A 125 8.30 -4.67 6.20
C SER A 125 8.82 -5.82 5.33
N SER A 126 8.12 -6.15 4.23
CA SER A 126 8.65 -6.91 3.07
C SER A 126 9.18 -5.97 1.98
N ALA A 127 10.01 -5.01 2.41
CA ALA A 127 10.63 -3.94 1.63
C ALA A 127 9.74 -2.78 1.16
N ASN A 128 8.59 -2.98 0.49
CA ASN A 128 7.86 -1.85 -0.14
C ASN A 128 7.48 -0.74 0.86
N LYS A 129 7.00 -1.11 2.06
CA LYS A 129 6.73 -0.15 3.14
C LYS A 129 8.01 0.50 3.67
N ALA A 130 9.07 -0.28 3.88
CA ALA A 130 10.36 0.25 4.35
C ALA A 130 10.94 1.26 3.36
N THR A 131 10.99 0.93 2.07
CA THR A 131 11.43 1.83 1.00
C THR A 131 10.64 3.14 1.00
N ALA A 132 9.30 3.07 1.03
CA ALA A 132 8.46 4.27 1.00
C ALA A 132 8.57 5.15 2.26
N LEU A 133 8.65 4.55 3.46
CA LEU A 133 8.84 5.31 4.70
C LEU A 133 10.24 5.91 4.80
N ARG A 134 11.27 5.19 4.38
CA ARG A 134 12.65 5.71 4.34
C ARG A 134 12.75 6.88 3.37
N ASP A 135 12.16 6.77 2.18
CA ASP A 135 12.10 7.90 1.23
C ASP A 135 11.33 9.09 1.82
N ALA A 136 10.20 8.87 2.50
CA ALA A 136 9.47 9.94 3.17
C ALA A 136 10.30 10.62 4.28
N VAL A 137 11.02 9.86 5.12
CA VAL A 137 11.92 10.42 6.15
C VAL A 137 13.02 11.26 5.49
N LEU A 138 13.67 10.72 4.45
CA LEU A 138 14.71 11.44 3.72
C LEU A 138 14.15 12.74 3.12
N ARG A 139 12.98 12.70 2.49
CA ARG A 139 12.33 13.89 1.92
C ARG A 139 12.04 14.95 2.98
N ALA A 140 11.57 14.55 4.17
CA ALA A 140 11.34 15.49 5.26
C ALA A 140 12.63 16.18 5.73
N GLN A 141 13.76 15.48 5.67
CA GLN A 141 15.09 16.05 5.94
C GLN A 141 15.55 16.98 4.80
N GLU A 142 15.44 16.54 3.55
CA GLU A 142 15.84 17.30 2.35
C GLU A 142 15.05 18.61 2.19
N THR A 143 13.77 18.64 2.60
CA THR A 143 12.94 19.84 2.53
C THR A 143 13.12 20.77 3.74
N GLY A 144 13.92 20.38 4.73
CA GLY A 144 14.16 21.14 5.95
C GLY A 144 12.98 21.16 6.92
N LEU A 145 12.01 20.25 6.76
CA LEU A 145 10.88 20.14 7.71
C LEU A 145 11.33 19.65 9.08
N VAL A 146 12.38 18.82 9.10
CA VAL A 146 13.04 18.27 10.29
C VAL A 146 14.53 18.04 10.00
N GLY A 147 15.38 18.09 11.03
CA GLY A 147 16.79 17.68 10.94
C GLY A 147 16.98 16.17 11.09
N ALA A 148 18.15 15.66 10.70
CA ALA A 148 18.52 14.24 10.83
C ALA A 148 18.58 13.73 12.28
N GLU A 149 18.71 14.63 13.26
CA GLU A 149 18.61 14.30 14.68
C GLU A 149 17.16 14.12 15.14
N GLN A 150 16.23 14.85 14.54
CA GLN A 150 14.85 14.97 14.98
C GLN A 150 13.96 13.84 14.48
N LEU A 151 14.23 13.31 13.28
CA LEU A 151 13.46 12.22 12.71
C LEU A 151 14.38 11.13 12.16
N ARG A 152 14.20 9.91 12.67
CA ARG A 152 14.97 8.71 12.33
C ARG A 152 14.04 7.54 12.01
N ILE A 153 14.55 6.53 11.32
CA ILE A 153 13.79 5.32 11.02
C ILE A 153 14.63 4.04 11.11
N VAL A 154 14.08 3.05 11.80
CA VAL A 154 14.53 1.66 11.84
C VAL A 154 13.54 0.80 11.08
N CYS A 155 14.02 0.05 10.10
CA CYS A 155 13.22 -0.91 9.35
C CYS A 155 13.74 -2.32 9.62
N VAL A 156 12.84 -3.24 9.97
CA VAL A 156 13.13 -4.67 10.11
C VAL A 156 12.53 -5.41 8.93
N VAL A 157 13.36 -6.13 8.18
CA VAL A 157 12.95 -6.82 6.95
C VAL A 157 13.46 -8.25 6.94
N PRO A 158 12.73 -9.22 6.38
CA PRO A 158 13.25 -10.58 6.24
C PRO A 158 14.32 -10.61 5.14
N GLU A 159 15.33 -11.46 5.29
CA GLU A 159 16.42 -11.62 4.30
C GLU A 159 15.89 -11.89 2.89
N ALA A 160 14.87 -12.75 2.78
CA ALA A 160 14.24 -13.09 1.50
C ALA A 160 13.66 -11.87 0.75
N SER A 161 13.29 -10.79 1.45
CA SER A 161 12.77 -9.56 0.83
C SER A 161 13.85 -8.48 0.64
N SER A 162 15.10 -8.71 1.05
CA SER A 162 16.16 -7.69 1.03
C SER A 162 16.47 -7.15 -0.37
N HIS A 163 16.41 -7.99 -1.41
CA HIS A 163 16.67 -7.64 -2.80
C HIS A 163 15.72 -6.56 -3.36
N LYS A 164 14.55 -6.39 -2.75
CA LYS A 164 13.53 -5.38 -3.12
C LYS A 164 13.84 -3.98 -2.57
N LEU A 165 14.78 -3.86 -1.63
CA LEU A 165 15.08 -2.58 -0.97
C LEU A 165 15.79 -1.64 -1.92
N TRP A 166 15.30 -0.41 -2.00
CA TRP A 166 15.91 0.61 -2.85
C TRP A 166 17.07 1.28 -2.11
N ARG A 167 18.15 1.57 -2.85
CA ARG A 167 19.25 2.38 -2.33
C ARG A 167 18.80 3.84 -2.22
N SER A 168 19.33 4.51 -1.22
CA SER A 168 19.07 5.91 -0.93
C SER A 168 20.21 6.46 -0.08
N PRO A 169 20.34 7.79 0.07
CA PRO A 169 21.25 8.40 1.03
C PRO A 169 21.15 7.81 2.45
N LEU A 170 19.96 7.38 2.91
CA LEU A 170 19.81 6.72 4.22
C LEU A 170 20.52 5.35 4.33
N THR A 171 21.04 4.83 3.24
CA THR A 171 21.83 3.59 3.17
C THR A 171 23.25 3.89 2.70
N ASP A 172 23.42 4.83 1.76
CA ASP A 172 24.71 5.06 1.10
C ASP A 172 25.61 6.07 1.83
N ASP A 173 25.05 7.03 2.57
CA ASP A 173 25.79 7.95 3.42
C ASP A 173 26.04 7.33 4.81
N ASP A 174 27.28 7.35 5.28
CA ASP A 174 27.67 6.65 6.52
C ASP A 174 26.99 7.23 7.77
N ALA A 175 26.84 8.56 7.84
CA ALA A 175 26.23 9.22 8.99
C ALA A 175 24.72 9.00 9.02
N LEU A 176 24.04 9.08 7.87
CA LEU A 176 22.62 8.81 7.75
C LEU A 176 22.33 7.31 7.93
N ARG A 177 23.17 6.42 7.40
CA ARG A 177 23.04 4.96 7.58
C ARG A 177 23.11 4.56 9.04
N ALA A 178 24.07 5.11 9.80
CA ALA A 178 24.20 4.83 11.22
C ALA A 178 22.96 5.24 12.03
N ARG A 179 22.24 6.27 11.58
CA ARG A 179 21.03 6.80 12.25
C ARG A 179 19.74 6.15 11.80
N ASN A 180 19.73 5.56 10.62
CA ASN A 180 18.55 5.00 9.97
C ASN A 180 18.80 3.54 9.59
N PRO A 181 19.03 2.65 10.56
CA PRO A 181 19.43 1.29 10.28
C PRO A 181 18.32 0.51 9.56
N LEU A 182 18.78 -0.36 8.66
CA LEU A 182 17.96 -1.36 7.99
C LEU A 182 18.42 -2.73 8.51
N ALA A 183 17.65 -3.28 9.44
CA ALA A 183 17.94 -4.57 10.05
C ALA A 183 17.35 -5.69 9.19
N VAL A 184 18.22 -6.57 8.71
CA VAL A 184 17.83 -7.79 8.00
C VAL A 184 17.75 -8.91 9.01
N LEU A 185 16.58 -9.53 9.13
CA LEU A 185 16.36 -10.72 9.95
C LEU A 185 16.45 -11.95 9.05
N ASP A 186 17.50 -12.73 9.23
CA ASP A 186 17.55 -14.11 8.74
C ASP A 186 16.66 -14.96 9.66
N SER A 187 15.52 -15.40 9.11
CA SER A 187 14.53 -16.20 9.81
C SER A 187 13.78 -17.05 8.80
N THR A 188 13.58 -18.32 9.13
CA THR A 188 12.74 -19.24 8.38
C THR A 188 11.25 -18.87 8.47
N GLN A 189 10.86 -18.04 9.44
CA GLN A 189 9.51 -17.50 9.58
C GLN A 189 9.50 -16.00 9.30
N PRO A 190 8.95 -15.55 8.16
CA PRO A 190 8.84 -14.13 7.83
C PRO A 190 8.06 -13.32 8.86
N LEU A 191 7.14 -13.93 9.62
CA LEU A 191 6.32 -13.25 10.63
C LEU A 191 7.16 -12.66 11.77
N HIS A 192 8.30 -13.28 12.10
CA HIS A 192 9.15 -12.88 13.23
C HIS A 192 9.61 -11.42 13.14
N VAL A 193 9.66 -10.81 11.95
CA VAL A 193 10.00 -9.38 11.83
C VAL A 193 8.97 -8.47 12.51
N LYS A 194 7.67 -8.84 12.50
CA LYS A 194 6.60 -8.08 13.19
C LYS A 194 6.75 -8.19 14.69
N GLU A 195 6.99 -9.42 15.17
CA GLU A 195 7.13 -9.71 16.59
C GLU A 195 8.36 -9.00 17.16
N LEU A 196 9.50 -9.05 16.45
CA LEU A 196 10.71 -8.35 16.86
C LEU A 196 10.52 -6.83 16.93
N ALA A 197 9.94 -6.22 15.88
CA ALA A 197 9.71 -4.78 15.85
C ALA A 197 8.75 -4.34 16.96
N ARG A 198 7.71 -5.13 17.25
CA ARG A 198 6.78 -4.87 18.34
C ARG A 198 7.44 -5.03 19.70
N ALA A 199 8.18 -6.12 19.93
CA ALA A 199 8.86 -6.38 21.18
C ALA A 199 9.87 -5.27 21.50
N CYS A 200 10.65 -4.81 20.51
CA CYS A 200 11.55 -3.67 20.67
C CYS A 200 10.79 -2.39 21.04
N ALA A 201 9.66 -2.11 20.39
CA ALA A 201 8.84 -0.95 20.74
C ALA A 201 8.28 -1.02 22.17
N ASP A 202 7.82 -2.19 22.60
CA ASP A 202 7.21 -2.36 23.92
C ASP A 202 8.25 -2.37 25.06
N GLN A 203 9.46 -2.89 24.80
CA GLN A 203 10.50 -3.05 25.83
C GLN A 203 11.46 -1.87 25.92
N GLU A 204 11.78 -1.21 24.80
CA GLU A 204 12.89 -0.23 24.73
C GLU A 204 12.42 1.23 24.68
N ALA A 205 11.13 1.50 24.44
CA ALA A 205 10.65 2.87 24.23
C ALA A 205 10.95 3.81 25.41
N ASP A 206 10.70 3.37 26.65
CA ASP A 206 10.93 4.19 27.85
C ASP A 206 12.41 4.42 28.14
N ALA A 207 13.24 3.39 27.91
CA ALA A 207 14.69 3.49 28.06
C ALA A 207 15.30 4.46 27.03
N LEU A 208 14.88 4.34 25.77
CA LEU A 208 15.29 5.25 24.68
C LEU A 208 14.87 6.68 24.96
N PHE A 209 13.63 6.90 25.41
CA PHE A 209 13.17 8.25 25.74
C PHE A 209 13.94 8.83 26.94
N SER A 210 14.16 8.03 27.99
CA SER A 210 14.88 8.49 29.18
C SER A 210 16.32 8.90 28.88
N ARG A 211 17.04 8.09 28.09
CA ARG A 211 18.47 8.26 27.77
C ARG A 211 18.74 9.25 26.64
N HIS A 212 17.89 9.27 25.61
CA HIS A 212 18.15 10.00 24.37
C HIS A 212 17.08 11.03 24.00
N LYS A 213 16.02 11.19 24.82
CA LYS A 213 14.87 12.06 24.53
C LYS A 213 14.24 11.77 23.15
N LEU A 214 14.24 10.48 22.79
CA LEU A 214 13.78 9.98 21.51
C LEU A 214 12.50 9.16 21.72
N ARG A 215 11.39 9.63 21.13
CA ARG A 215 10.12 8.91 21.14
C ARG A 215 10.14 7.79 20.11
N LEU A 216 9.98 6.55 20.55
CA LEU A 216 9.89 5.39 19.65
C LEU A 216 8.44 5.20 19.19
N TRP A 217 8.20 5.21 17.88
CA TRP A 217 6.87 5.03 17.29
C TRP A 217 6.79 3.79 16.40
N HIS A 218 5.97 2.82 16.81
CA HIS A 218 5.66 1.63 16.03
C HIS A 218 4.48 1.88 15.08
N THR A 219 4.77 2.04 13.79
CA THR A 219 3.82 2.54 12.75
C THR A 219 2.88 1.47 12.17
N MET A 220 2.39 0.54 13.00
CA MET A 220 1.56 -0.59 12.55
C MET A 220 0.05 -0.37 12.71
N ASP A 221 -0.38 0.78 13.21
CA ASP A 221 -1.79 1.14 13.27
C ASP A 221 -2.39 1.27 11.86
N LEU A 222 -3.41 0.44 11.60
CA LEU A 222 -4.10 0.29 10.33
C LEU A 222 -4.74 1.59 9.85
N SER A 223 -5.20 2.42 10.79
CA SER A 223 -5.87 3.68 10.50
C SER A 223 -4.96 4.66 9.75
N ASN A 224 -3.63 4.55 9.90
CA ASN A 224 -2.67 5.34 9.10
C ASN A 224 -2.82 5.09 7.59
N TYR A 225 -3.00 3.82 7.23
CA TYR A 225 -3.14 3.40 5.83
C TYR A 225 -4.52 3.74 5.29
N ALA A 226 -5.55 3.45 6.09
CA ALA A 226 -6.92 3.70 5.70
C ALA A 226 -7.15 5.17 5.32
N VAL A 227 -6.66 6.11 6.14
CA VAL A 227 -6.78 7.55 5.87
C VAL A 227 -6.04 7.93 4.59
N ALA A 228 -4.82 7.45 4.38
CA ALA A 228 -4.05 7.82 3.19
C ALA A 228 -4.64 7.29 1.88
N ASP A 229 -5.17 6.08 1.92
CA ASP A 229 -5.81 5.47 0.76
C ASP A 229 -7.21 6.07 0.48
N THR A 230 -7.75 6.94 1.35
CA THR A 230 -8.93 7.76 1.00
C THR A 230 -8.65 8.74 -0.14
N ALA A 231 -7.39 9.17 -0.32
CA ALA A 231 -6.99 10.02 -1.44
C ALA A 231 -7.33 9.40 -2.79
N ARG A 232 -7.33 8.06 -2.87
CA ARG A 232 -7.78 7.33 -4.06
C ARG A 232 -9.28 7.51 -4.29
N ALA A 233 -10.10 7.38 -3.25
CA ALA A 233 -11.55 7.52 -3.39
C ALA A 233 -11.93 8.96 -3.81
N LEU A 234 -11.25 9.95 -3.24
CA LEU A 234 -11.39 11.36 -3.61
C LEU A 234 -10.94 11.61 -5.06
N PHE A 235 -9.79 11.04 -5.46
CA PHE A 235 -9.33 11.10 -6.84
C PHE A 235 -10.36 10.49 -7.81
N GLU A 236 -10.89 9.32 -7.48
CA GLU A 236 -11.87 8.66 -8.34
C GLU A 236 -13.19 9.44 -8.45
N ARG A 237 -13.64 10.07 -7.36
CA ARG A 237 -14.81 10.97 -7.35
C ARG A 237 -14.65 12.13 -8.32
N ASP A 238 -13.47 12.75 -8.34
CA ASP A 238 -13.24 13.98 -9.08
C ASP A 238 -12.79 13.75 -10.53
N HIS A 239 -12.11 12.64 -10.80
CA HIS A 239 -11.41 12.44 -12.07
C HIS A 239 -11.96 11.29 -12.91
N LEU A 240 -12.79 10.40 -12.36
CA LEU A 240 -13.33 9.26 -13.11
C LEU A 240 -14.85 9.35 -13.29
N PRO A 241 -15.40 8.83 -14.41
CA PRO A 241 -16.84 8.77 -14.61
C PRO A 241 -17.53 7.96 -13.52
N ALA A 242 -18.68 8.44 -13.03
CA ALA A 242 -19.53 7.75 -12.06
C ALA A 242 -20.20 6.52 -12.70
N ALA A 243 -19.44 5.44 -12.85
CA ALA A 243 -19.87 4.16 -13.41
C ALA A 243 -19.40 3.01 -12.50
N PRO A 244 -20.18 1.91 -12.40
CA PRO A 244 -19.76 0.71 -11.70
C PRO A 244 -18.42 0.21 -12.24
N ARG A 245 -17.52 -0.17 -11.33
CA ARG A 245 -16.15 -0.57 -11.70
C ARG A 245 -15.62 -1.64 -10.76
N VAL A 246 -14.78 -2.52 -11.31
CA VAL A 246 -14.05 -3.53 -10.55
C VAL A 246 -12.62 -3.05 -10.37
N HIS A 247 -12.16 -3.01 -9.13
CA HIS A 247 -10.79 -2.71 -8.77
C HIS A 247 -10.02 -4.02 -8.55
N ALA A 248 -9.25 -4.43 -9.57
CA ALA A 248 -8.34 -5.57 -9.47
C ALA A 248 -6.98 -5.13 -8.91
N HIS A 249 -6.57 -5.71 -7.79
CA HIS A 249 -5.33 -5.34 -7.08
C HIS A 249 -4.58 -6.59 -6.68
N ALA A 250 -3.27 -6.61 -6.92
CA ALA A 250 -2.39 -7.57 -6.26
C ALA A 250 -2.31 -7.23 -4.76
N VAL A 251 -2.69 -8.18 -3.92
CA VAL A 251 -2.85 -7.95 -2.47
C VAL A 251 -2.17 -9.02 -1.64
N SER A 252 -1.49 -8.57 -0.59
CA SER A 252 -1.10 -9.42 0.54
C SER A 252 -2.09 -9.30 1.70
N SER A 253 -2.57 -8.09 1.96
CA SER A 253 -3.52 -7.80 3.04
C SER A 253 -4.55 -6.74 2.67
N ALA A 254 -4.70 -6.42 1.38
CA ALA A 254 -5.75 -5.55 0.84
C ALA A 254 -5.95 -4.17 1.52
N PHE A 255 -4.96 -3.62 2.24
CA PHE A 255 -5.10 -2.33 2.94
C PHE A 255 -5.51 -1.18 2.01
N GLY A 256 -4.97 -1.15 0.79
CA GLY A 256 -5.30 -0.12 -0.19
C GLY A 256 -6.77 -0.17 -0.64
N LEU A 257 -7.38 -1.35 -0.69
CA LEU A 257 -8.79 -1.50 -1.02
C LEU A 257 -9.68 -1.12 0.18
N LEU A 258 -9.27 -1.51 1.39
CA LEU A 258 -9.98 -1.14 2.61
C LEU A 258 -9.97 0.37 2.83
N GLY A 259 -8.83 1.04 2.62
CA GLY A 259 -8.73 2.48 2.73
C GLY A 259 -9.48 3.22 1.62
N HIS A 260 -9.52 2.67 0.41
CA HIS A 260 -10.40 3.18 -0.64
C HIS A 260 -11.88 3.11 -0.23
N PHE A 261 -12.34 1.94 0.25
CA PHE A 261 -13.70 1.77 0.76
C PHE A 261 -14.00 2.75 1.91
N TYR A 262 -13.07 2.90 2.85
CA TYR A 262 -13.18 3.87 3.94
C TYR A 262 -13.32 5.31 3.41
N GLY A 263 -12.54 5.70 2.41
CA GLY A 263 -12.65 7.01 1.77
C GLY A 263 -14.01 7.25 1.11
N GLN A 264 -14.61 6.20 0.53
CA GLN A 264 -15.98 6.27 0.03
C GLN A 264 -17.00 6.44 1.16
N GLN A 265 -16.83 5.74 2.30
CA GLN A 265 -17.69 5.94 3.47
C GLN A 265 -17.63 7.39 3.96
N GLN A 266 -16.43 7.95 4.07
CA GLN A 266 -16.24 9.35 4.48
C GLN A 266 -16.86 10.33 3.47
N SER A 267 -16.66 10.10 2.16
CA SER A 267 -17.17 10.98 1.11
C SER A 267 -18.70 10.94 0.98
N THR A 268 -19.33 9.81 1.29
CA THR A 268 -20.79 9.62 1.14
C THR A 268 -21.57 9.74 2.44
N GLY A 269 -20.88 9.72 3.60
CA GLY A 269 -21.51 9.62 4.91
C GLY A 269 -22.23 8.30 5.18
N ARG A 270 -22.02 7.27 4.35
CA ARG A 270 -22.71 5.97 4.44
C ARG A 270 -21.75 4.88 4.88
N GLU A 271 -22.19 4.01 5.79
CA GLU A 271 -21.42 2.81 6.16
C GLU A 271 -21.20 1.88 4.95
N TRP A 272 -22.16 1.84 4.03
CA TRP A 272 -22.09 1.06 2.80
C TRP A 272 -22.23 1.98 1.60
N PRO A 273 -21.11 2.46 1.05
CA PRO A 273 -21.11 3.41 -0.05
C PRO A 273 -21.60 2.71 -1.32
N ASP A 274 -22.76 3.13 -1.84
CA ASP A 274 -23.34 2.60 -3.08
C ASP A 274 -22.78 3.33 -4.31
N THR A 275 -21.45 3.29 -4.44
CA THR A 275 -20.70 3.97 -5.52
C THR A 275 -20.55 3.11 -6.76
N GLY A 276 -21.00 1.85 -6.71
CA GLY A 276 -20.76 0.85 -7.74
C GLY A 276 -19.34 0.28 -7.78
N ALA A 277 -18.47 0.63 -6.81
CA ALA A 277 -17.14 0.06 -6.69
C ALA A 277 -17.19 -1.39 -6.19
N ARG A 278 -16.45 -2.27 -6.86
CA ARG A 278 -16.29 -3.69 -6.54
C ARG A 278 -14.82 -4.01 -6.37
N TYR A 279 -14.48 -5.00 -5.55
CA TYR A 279 -13.09 -5.33 -5.26
C TYR A 279 -12.72 -6.73 -5.72
N PHE A 280 -11.65 -6.83 -6.50
CA PHE A 280 -11.14 -8.10 -7.01
C PHE A 280 -9.72 -8.33 -6.51
N LEU A 281 -9.55 -9.35 -5.67
CA LEU A 281 -8.29 -9.68 -5.04
C LEU A 281 -7.45 -10.53 -5.99
N VAL A 282 -6.24 -10.10 -6.31
CA VAL A 282 -5.28 -10.94 -7.04
C VAL A 282 -4.18 -11.36 -6.08
N GLN A 283 -4.01 -12.66 -5.90
CA GLN A 283 -3.00 -13.24 -5.02
C GLN A 283 -2.12 -14.22 -5.80
N HIS A 284 -1.08 -14.76 -5.18
CA HIS A 284 -0.27 -15.83 -5.75
C HIS A 284 -0.26 -17.04 -4.82
N LEU A 285 0.18 -18.21 -5.30
CA LEU A 285 0.05 -19.49 -4.56
C LEU A 285 0.64 -19.47 -3.14
N GLY A 286 1.82 -18.90 -2.96
CA GLY A 286 2.43 -18.73 -1.64
C GLY A 286 1.66 -17.84 -0.63
N THR A 287 0.78 -16.95 -1.11
CA THR A 287 -0.02 -16.03 -0.26
C THR A 287 -1.47 -15.94 -0.75
N SER A 288 -2.14 -17.09 -0.93
CA SER A 288 -3.52 -17.19 -1.48
C SER A 288 -4.63 -17.15 -0.42
N ASP A 289 -4.28 -16.77 0.80
CA ASP A 289 -5.10 -16.92 2.01
C ASP A 289 -6.40 -16.11 1.99
N MET A 290 -6.44 -14.92 1.40
CA MET A 290 -7.67 -14.11 1.32
C MET A 290 -8.64 -14.67 0.29
N VAL A 291 -8.15 -15.07 -0.89
CA VAL A 291 -8.97 -15.74 -1.93
C VAL A 291 -9.51 -17.06 -1.38
N SER A 292 -8.64 -17.83 -0.73
CA SER A 292 -8.98 -19.07 -0.04
C SER A 292 -10.07 -18.84 1.02
N SER A 293 -9.90 -17.82 1.88
CA SER A 293 -10.87 -17.48 2.93
C SER A 293 -12.23 -17.12 2.36
N TYR A 294 -12.26 -16.35 1.27
CA TYR A 294 -13.51 -15.90 0.65
C TYR A 294 -14.31 -17.06 0.03
N TYR A 295 -13.67 -17.92 -0.77
CA TYR A 295 -14.37 -18.99 -1.50
C TYR A 295 -14.52 -20.28 -0.72
N HIS A 296 -13.67 -20.55 0.27
CA HIS A 296 -13.63 -21.84 0.98
C HIS A 296 -13.74 -21.74 2.51
N GLY A 297 -13.88 -20.53 3.07
CA GLY A 297 -14.03 -20.33 4.51
C GLY A 297 -12.79 -20.70 5.35
N ARG A 298 -11.64 -20.95 4.72
CA ARG A 298 -10.37 -21.32 5.35
C ARG A 298 -9.21 -20.67 4.61
N PHE A 299 -8.08 -20.42 5.27
CA PHE A 299 -6.97 -19.67 4.68
C PHE A 299 -5.91 -20.54 3.95
N ASP A 300 -5.95 -21.85 4.15
CA ASP A 300 -4.92 -22.79 3.72
C ASP A 300 -5.41 -23.74 2.61
N TYR A 301 -6.58 -23.49 2.01
CA TYR A 301 -7.08 -24.33 0.93
C TYR A 301 -6.16 -24.25 -0.29
N ARG A 302 -5.96 -25.40 -0.95
CA ARG A 302 -5.25 -25.56 -2.22
C ARG A 302 -6.00 -26.60 -3.07
N PRO A 303 -6.10 -26.41 -4.39
CA PRO A 303 -6.65 -27.42 -5.28
C PRO A 303 -5.72 -28.64 -5.33
N GLN A 304 -6.26 -29.76 -5.84
CA GLN A 304 -5.46 -30.94 -6.12
C GLN A 304 -4.76 -30.78 -7.47
N TRP A 305 -3.44 -30.95 -7.47
CA TRP A 305 -2.61 -30.82 -8.65
C TRP A 305 -2.27 -32.18 -9.24
N GLN A 306 -2.27 -32.28 -10.57
CA GLN A 306 -1.73 -33.42 -11.31
C GLN A 306 -0.49 -32.97 -12.07
N THR A 307 0.55 -33.80 -12.13
CA THR A 307 1.74 -33.49 -12.93
C THR A 307 1.48 -33.86 -14.39
N ARG A 308 1.66 -32.90 -15.31
CA ARG A 308 1.55 -33.08 -16.77
C ARG A 308 2.56 -32.18 -17.46
N ASP A 309 3.35 -32.74 -18.38
CA ASP A 309 4.32 -32.00 -19.22
C ASP A 309 5.29 -31.11 -18.43
N GLY A 310 5.71 -31.55 -17.24
CA GLY A 310 6.63 -30.80 -16.37
C GLY A 310 5.97 -29.65 -15.60
N LEU A 311 4.65 -29.53 -15.65
CA LEU A 311 3.85 -28.58 -14.87
C LEU A 311 2.91 -29.32 -13.91
N HIS A 312 2.44 -28.59 -12.91
CA HIS A 312 1.30 -28.98 -12.08
C HIS A 312 0.06 -28.34 -12.66
N VAL A 313 -0.96 -29.14 -12.97
CA VAL A 313 -2.22 -28.69 -13.59
C VAL A 313 -3.43 -29.06 -12.73
N GLN A 314 -4.46 -28.23 -12.76
CA GLN A 314 -5.75 -28.47 -12.10
C GLN A 314 -6.88 -27.80 -12.90
N ASP A 315 -8.07 -28.39 -12.87
CA ASP A 315 -9.30 -27.87 -13.49
C ASP A 315 -10.48 -27.84 -12.50
N SER A 316 -10.21 -28.12 -11.23
CA SER A 316 -11.20 -28.27 -10.17
C SER A 316 -11.73 -26.94 -9.62
N ASP A 317 -10.93 -25.89 -9.69
CA ASP A 317 -11.24 -24.60 -9.07
C ASP A 317 -10.76 -23.42 -9.95
N PRO A 318 -11.67 -22.66 -10.56
CA PRO A 318 -11.30 -21.57 -11.45
C PRO A 318 -10.71 -20.34 -10.74
N HIS A 319 -10.74 -20.28 -9.41
CA HIS A 319 -10.13 -19.18 -8.65
C HIS A 319 -8.65 -19.41 -8.34
N PHE A 320 -8.15 -20.61 -8.63
CA PHE A 320 -6.75 -20.99 -8.51
C PHE A 320 -6.16 -21.18 -9.91
N PRO A 321 -4.82 -21.06 -10.06
CA PRO A 321 -4.22 -21.10 -11.38
C PRO A 321 -4.49 -22.45 -12.05
N GLU A 322 -4.65 -22.48 -13.36
CA GLU A 322 -4.85 -23.75 -14.09
C GLU A 322 -3.55 -24.55 -14.13
N ARG A 323 -2.42 -23.84 -14.17
CA ARG A 323 -1.07 -24.39 -14.23
C ARG A 323 -0.08 -23.67 -13.34
N THR A 324 0.88 -24.38 -12.76
CA THR A 324 1.99 -23.81 -11.99
C THR A 324 3.25 -24.67 -12.13
N PHE A 325 4.43 -24.08 -11.88
CA PHE A 325 5.69 -24.83 -11.82
C PHE A 325 5.83 -25.64 -10.52
N ALA A 326 5.23 -25.16 -9.43
CA ALA A 326 5.21 -25.85 -8.14
C ALA A 326 4.01 -25.39 -7.29
N PRO A 327 3.26 -26.30 -6.64
CA PRO A 327 2.11 -25.94 -5.79
C PRO A 327 2.45 -24.97 -4.65
N GLU A 328 3.69 -24.99 -4.17
CA GLU A 328 4.23 -24.16 -3.10
C GLU A 328 4.99 -22.91 -3.57
N GLU A 329 4.92 -22.56 -4.87
CA GLU A 329 5.70 -21.46 -5.40
C GLU A 329 5.42 -20.10 -4.71
N GLN A 330 6.49 -19.36 -4.48
CA GLN A 330 6.47 -18.02 -3.91
C GLN A 330 6.93 -17.00 -4.96
N LEU A 331 5.97 -16.38 -5.65
CA LEU A 331 6.26 -15.34 -6.65
C LEU A 331 6.80 -14.07 -6.00
N GLU A 332 6.19 -13.65 -4.89
CA GLU A 332 6.52 -12.40 -4.22
C GLU A 332 6.65 -12.63 -2.73
N THR A 333 7.78 -12.25 -2.14
CA THR A 333 8.04 -12.48 -0.71
C THR A 333 7.22 -11.51 0.14
N THR A 334 6.45 -12.05 1.08
CA THR A 334 5.70 -11.24 2.05
C THR A 334 5.93 -11.75 3.47
N PHE A 335 5.75 -10.86 4.45
CA PHE A 335 5.84 -11.17 5.88
C PHE A 335 4.44 -11.18 6.54
N TYR A 336 3.39 -11.20 5.72
CA TYR A 336 2.02 -11.26 6.21
C TYR A 336 1.63 -12.70 6.58
N THR A 337 0.71 -12.81 7.53
CA THR A 337 0.23 -14.08 8.06
C THR A 337 -0.59 -14.82 7.02
N ARG A 338 -0.76 -16.15 7.18
CA ARG A 338 -1.80 -16.93 6.50
C ARG A 338 -3.23 -16.60 7.02
N ALA A 339 -3.44 -15.40 7.53
CA ALA A 339 -4.72 -14.90 8.05
C ALA A 339 -4.62 -13.37 8.26
N PRO A 340 -4.67 -12.54 7.21
CA PRO A 340 -4.57 -11.10 7.33
C PRO A 340 -5.75 -10.54 8.11
N ALA A 341 -5.49 -9.57 9.00
CA ALA A 341 -6.54 -8.93 9.82
C ALA A 341 -7.64 -8.22 8.99
N THR A 342 -7.40 -7.99 7.71
CA THR A 342 -8.35 -7.38 6.77
C THR A 342 -9.26 -8.39 6.08
N ALA A 343 -8.97 -9.69 6.16
CA ALA A 343 -9.63 -10.71 5.36
C ALA A 343 -11.14 -10.76 5.61
N GLU A 344 -11.56 -10.80 6.88
CA GLU A 344 -12.98 -10.83 7.24
C GLU A 344 -13.73 -9.61 6.69
N ARG A 345 -13.17 -8.41 6.89
CA ARG A 345 -13.81 -7.19 6.40
C ARG A 345 -13.87 -7.15 4.88
N MET A 346 -12.82 -7.60 4.19
CA MET A 346 -12.84 -7.71 2.73
C MET A 346 -13.86 -8.72 2.24
N ASN A 347 -14.01 -9.89 2.90
CA ASN A 347 -15.03 -10.88 2.56
C ASN A 347 -16.44 -10.28 2.67
N GLN A 348 -16.72 -9.53 3.75
CA GLN A 348 -18.00 -8.83 3.92
C GLN A 348 -18.24 -7.81 2.80
N ILE A 349 -17.23 -7.01 2.45
CA ILE A 349 -17.35 -5.99 1.41
C ILE A 349 -17.60 -6.64 0.04
N ILE A 350 -16.80 -7.64 -0.33
CA ILE A 350 -16.94 -8.35 -1.61
C ILE A 350 -18.28 -9.07 -1.69
N GLY A 351 -18.69 -9.76 -0.62
CA GLY A 351 -19.97 -10.46 -0.57
C GLY A 351 -21.18 -9.52 -0.69
N ARG A 352 -21.07 -8.29 -0.21
CA ARG A 352 -22.18 -7.31 -0.26
C ARG A 352 -22.19 -6.45 -1.52
N GLN A 353 -21.03 -6.02 -2.01
CA GLN A 353 -20.94 -5.06 -3.14
C GLN A 353 -20.57 -5.74 -4.47
N GLY A 354 -20.23 -7.03 -4.43
CA GLY A 354 -19.69 -7.77 -5.55
C GLY A 354 -18.17 -7.59 -5.70
N GLY A 355 -17.60 -8.35 -6.63
CA GLY A 355 -16.16 -8.50 -6.78
C GLY A 355 -15.77 -9.97 -6.75
N GLY A 356 -14.59 -10.28 -6.25
CA GLY A 356 -14.12 -11.66 -6.11
C GLY A 356 -12.62 -11.73 -5.87
N GLY A 357 -12.00 -12.81 -6.31
CA GLY A 357 -10.56 -12.89 -6.39
C GLY A 357 -10.06 -14.08 -7.18
N ILE A 358 -8.78 -14.05 -7.49
CA ILE A 358 -8.06 -15.11 -8.20
C ILE A 358 -6.65 -15.23 -7.66
N VAL A 359 -6.12 -16.45 -7.72
CA VAL A 359 -4.73 -16.76 -7.45
C VAL A 359 -4.05 -17.00 -8.79
N VAL A 360 -2.91 -16.35 -9.02
CA VAL A 360 -2.09 -16.54 -10.22
C VAL A 360 -0.82 -17.31 -9.92
N SER A 361 -0.29 -17.99 -10.93
CA SER A 361 1.00 -18.68 -10.87
C SER A 361 2.12 -17.94 -11.60
N LEU A 362 3.37 -18.34 -11.37
CA LEU A 362 4.51 -17.81 -12.13
C LEU A 362 4.40 -18.22 -13.60
N ALA A 363 3.91 -19.44 -13.87
CA ALA A 363 3.67 -19.91 -15.24
C ALA A 363 2.73 -18.97 -15.97
N GLU A 364 1.54 -18.70 -15.42
CA GLU A 364 0.55 -17.80 -16.03
C GLU A 364 1.07 -16.36 -16.20
N CYS A 365 1.82 -15.86 -15.21
CA CYS A 365 2.45 -14.55 -15.29
C CYS A 365 3.47 -14.49 -16.45
N LEU A 366 4.30 -15.52 -16.62
CA LEU A 366 5.29 -15.59 -17.70
C LEU A 366 4.64 -15.71 -19.07
N ASP A 367 3.59 -16.53 -19.19
CA ASP A 367 2.87 -16.73 -20.45
C ASP A 367 2.22 -15.44 -20.95
N ARG A 368 1.67 -14.65 -20.03
CA ARG A 368 1.05 -13.34 -20.34
C ARG A 368 2.05 -12.19 -20.37
N TYR A 369 3.29 -12.40 -19.95
CA TYR A 369 4.26 -11.32 -19.76
C TYR A 369 4.44 -10.43 -21.01
N PRO A 370 4.63 -10.95 -22.23
CA PRO A 370 4.75 -10.10 -23.43
C PRO A 370 3.52 -9.19 -23.64
N LEU A 371 2.32 -9.74 -23.51
CA LEU A 371 1.06 -8.98 -23.61
C LEU A 371 0.96 -7.90 -22.52
N ILE A 372 1.35 -8.22 -21.29
CA ILE A 372 1.34 -7.27 -20.17
C ILE A 372 2.30 -6.11 -20.44
N ARG A 373 3.50 -6.38 -20.98
CA ARG A 373 4.46 -5.34 -21.36
C ARG A 373 3.87 -4.39 -22.40
N ASP A 374 3.26 -4.95 -23.44
CA ASP A 374 2.68 -4.18 -24.54
C ASP A 374 1.47 -3.37 -24.07
N LEU A 375 0.65 -3.92 -23.17
CA LEU A 375 -0.50 -3.23 -22.58
C LEU A 375 -0.07 -2.02 -21.71
N LEU A 376 1.03 -2.14 -20.97
CA LEU A 376 1.50 -1.12 -20.04
C LEU A 376 2.43 -0.06 -20.67
N ALA A 377 3.04 -0.35 -21.82
CA ALA A 377 3.95 0.56 -22.49
C ALA A 377 3.32 1.93 -22.86
N PRO A 378 2.07 2.01 -23.37
CA PRO A 378 1.41 3.29 -23.70
C PRO A 378 1.23 4.21 -22.50
N VAL A 379 1.17 3.67 -21.27
CA VAL A 379 1.03 4.44 -20.03
C VAL A 379 2.36 4.69 -19.33
N HIS A 380 3.45 4.56 -20.09
CA HIS A 380 4.84 4.79 -19.68
C HIS A 380 5.33 3.90 -18.53
N VAL A 381 4.73 2.71 -18.38
CA VAL A 381 5.21 1.70 -17.45
C VAL A 381 6.01 0.65 -18.22
N HIS A 382 7.33 0.75 -18.14
CA HIS A 382 8.24 -0.14 -18.85
C HIS A 382 8.71 -1.29 -17.96
N LEU A 383 8.22 -2.48 -18.29
CA LEU A 383 8.68 -3.74 -17.71
C LEU A 383 9.93 -4.25 -18.47
N PRO A 384 10.92 -4.83 -17.77
CA PRO A 384 12.13 -5.39 -18.39
C PRO A 384 11.81 -6.42 -19.49
N SER A 385 12.65 -6.51 -20.52
CA SER A 385 12.51 -7.57 -21.54
C SER A 385 12.70 -8.97 -20.98
N ASP A 386 13.63 -9.12 -20.04
CA ASP A 386 13.85 -10.34 -19.29
C ASP A 386 13.03 -10.33 -17.98
N PRO A 387 12.01 -11.19 -17.83
CA PRO A 387 11.18 -11.22 -16.63
C PRO A 387 11.97 -11.54 -15.35
N ARG A 388 13.16 -12.14 -15.45
CA ARG A 388 14.04 -12.39 -14.29
C ARG A 388 14.58 -11.10 -13.66
N GLN A 389 14.50 -9.98 -14.38
CA GLN A 389 14.89 -8.66 -13.89
C GLN A 389 13.73 -7.91 -13.22
N VAL A 390 12.52 -8.49 -13.21
CA VAL A 390 11.38 -7.93 -12.50
C VAL A 390 11.67 -7.98 -11.00
N ARG A 391 11.68 -6.79 -10.39
CA ARG A 391 11.99 -6.64 -8.96
C ARG A 391 10.76 -6.81 -8.06
N GLU A 392 9.58 -6.61 -8.63
CA GLU A 392 8.29 -6.69 -7.94
C GLU A 392 7.24 -7.19 -8.94
N TRP A 393 6.64 -8.34 -8.64
CA TRP A 393 5.69 -9.03 -9.50
C TRP A 393 4.24 -8.54 -9.36
N SER A 394 3.88 -7.75 -8.35
CA SER A 394 2.51 -7.33 -8.05
C SER A 394 1.78 -6.68 -9.22
N LEU A 395 2.46 -5.87 -10.03
CA LEU A 395 1.82 -5.30 -11.23
C LEU A 395 1.55 -6.39 -12.28
N VAL A 396 2.53 -7.26 -12.53
CA VAL A 396 2.39 -8.39 -13.46
C VAL A 396 1.27 -9.30 -12.99
N MET A 397 1.23 -9.63 -11.70
CA MET A 397 0.18 -10.43 -11.08
C MET A 397 -1.19 -9.77 -11.27
N ALA A 398 -1.33 -8.48 -10.91
CA ALA A 398 -2.61 -7.78 -11.02
C ALA A 398 -3.16 -7.78 -12.46
N VAL A 399 -2.30 -7.56 -13.45
CA VAL A 399 -2.72 -7.60 -14.87
C VAL A 399 -2.98 -9.04 -15.31
N THR A 400 -2.18 -10.01 -14.87
CA THR A 400 -2.42 -11.46 -15.12
C THR A 400 -3.78 -11.88 -14.60
N GLY A 401 -4.18 -11.47 -13.39
CA GLY A 401 -5.49 -11.79 -12.83
C GLY A 401 -6.67 -11.06 -13.49
N VAL A 402 -6.41 -9.99 -14.27
CA VAL A 402 -7.42 -9.29 -15.08
C VAL A 402 -7.59 -9.93 -16.46
N LEU A 403 -6.52 -10.52 -17.00
CA LEU A 403 -6.46 -11.15 -18.33
C LEU A 403 -6.81 -12.63 -18.27
#